data_AF-A0A5F2HV40-F1
#
_entry.id   AF-A0A5F2HV40-F1
#
_cell.length_a   1.000
_cell.length_b   1.000
_cell.length_c   1.000
_cell.angle_alpha   90.00
_cell.angle_beta   90.00
_cell.angle_gamma   90.00
#
_symmetry.space_group_name_H-M   'P 1'
#
loop_
_entity.id
_entity.type
_entity.pdbx_description
1 polymer ?
#
loop_
_entity_poly.entity_id
_entity_poly.type
_entity_poly.pdbx_seq_one_letter_code
_entity_poly.pdbx_strand_id
1 'polypeptide(L)' 'MTTRAPLLAARGVSKAFFGNPVLRDVSIALQPGRVHALLGENGA' A
#
# COMPACT_ATOMS: atom_id res chain seq x y z
N MET A 1 14.96 -22.32 -5.86
CA MET A 1 13.74 -21.55 -6.18
C MET A 1 14.07 -20.08 -5.99
N THR A 2 14.06 -19.27 -7.04
CA THR A 2 14.34 -17.83 -6.95
C THR A 2 13.11 -17.11 -6.39
N THR A 3 13.17 -16.71 -5.12
CA THR A 3 12.12 -15.87 -4.52
C THR A 3 12.12 -14.53 -5.27
N ARG A 4 11.05 -14.25 -6.00
CA ARG A 4 10.91 -13.01 -6.75
C ARG A 4 10.57 -11.89 -5.77
N ALA A 5 11.46 -10.92 -5.63
CA ALA A 5 11.20 -9.74 -4.80
C ALA A 5 10.03 -8.92 -5.38
N PRO A 6 9.27 -8.20 -4.54
CA PRO A 6 8.24 -7.28 -5.02
C PRO A 6 8.86 -6.22 -5.94
N LEU A 7 8.14 -5.82 -6.99
CA LEU A 7 8.56 -4.72 -7.87
C LEU A 7 8.48 -3.38 -7.15
N LEU A 8 7.48 -3.23 -6.27
CA LEU A 8 7.25 -2.06 -5.47
C LEU A 8 6.80 -2.49 -4.07
N ALA A 9 7.35 -1.86 -3.04
CA ALA A 9 6.89 -2.02 -1.68
C ALA A 9 6.86 -0.65 -1.00
N ALA A 10 5.76 -0.37 -0.32
CA ALA A 10 5.62 0.74 0.62
C ALA A 10 5.38 0.16 2.01
N ARG A 11 6.06 0.70 3.02
CA ARG A 11 6.02 0.17 4.38
C ARG A 11 5.77 1.31 5.36
N GLY A 12 4.82 1.10 6.26
CA GLY A 12 4.48 2.04 7.33
C GLY A 12 4.05 3.42 6.85
N VAL A 13 3.32 3.48 5.73
CA VAL A 13 2.85 4.74 5.15
C VAL A 13 1.80 5.36 6.05
N SER A 14 2.12 6.53 6.58
CA SER A 14 1.19 7.37 7.33
C SER A 14 1.04 8.71 6.65
N LYS A 15 -0.18 9.23 6.60
CA LYS A 15 -0.50 10.53 5.98
C LYS A 15 -1.63 11.21 6.73
N ALA A 16 -1.49 12.53 6.90
CA ALA A 16 -2.56 13.39 7.38
C ALA A 16 -2.69 14.63 6.49
N PHE A 17 -3.91 15.18 6.45
CA PHE A 17 -4.21 16.48 5.88
C PHE A 17 -4.84 17.34 6.96
N PHE A 18 -4.27 18.52 7.23
CA PHE A 18 -4.75 19.44 8.27
C PHE A 18 -4.94 18.76 9.65
N GLY A 19 -4.04 17.84 9.99
CA GLY A 19 -4.12 17.05 11.23
C GLY A 19 -5.11 15.88 11.20
N ASN A 20 -5.94 15.73 10.17
CA ASN A 20 -6.81 14.56 10.02
C ASN A 20 -6.04 13.38 9.37
N PRO A 21 -5.80 12.28 10.09
CA PRO A 21 -5.05 11.14 9.55
C PRO A 21 -5.89 10.34 8.57
N VAL A 22 -5.40 10.23 7.34
CA VAL A 22 -6.03 9.51 6.21
C VAL A 22 -5.34 8.20 5.88
N LEU A 23 -4.06 8.02 6.22
CA LEU A 23 -3.39 6.72 6.21
C LEU A 23 -2.68 6.51 7.54
N ARG A 24 -2.78 5.31 8.10
CA ARG A 24 -2.21 4.95 9.40
C ARG A 24 -1.40 3.67 9.26
N ASP A 25 -0.07 3.81 9.22
CA ASP A 25 0.89 2.71 9.19
C ASP A 25 0.61 1.63 8.10
N VAL A 26 0.22 2.08 6.91
CA VAL A 26 -0.21 1.18 5.82
C VAL A 26 1.00 0.59 5.09
N SER A 27 0.97 -0.72 4.83
CA SER A 27 2.01 -1.40 4.05
C SER A 27 1.40 -2.15 2.86
N ILE A 28 2.02 -2.03 1.69
CA ILE A 28 1.62 -2.73 0.46
C ILE A 28 2.85 -3.21 -0.32
N ALA A 29 2.75 -4.36 -0.97
CA ALA A 29 3.78 -4.90 -1.85
C ALA A 29 3.16 -5.42 -3.15
N LEU A 30 3.70 -4.99 -4.29
CA LEU A 30 3.23 -5.37 -5.62
C LEU A 30 4.16 -6.43 -6.20
N GLN A 31 3.62 -7.62 -6.42
CA GLN A 31 4.37 -8.74 -6.97
C GLN A 31 4.42 -8.70 -8.52
N PRO A 32 5.53 -9.10 -9.15
CA PRO A 32 5.63 -9.17 -10.60
C PRO A 32 4.56 -10.07 -11.23
N GLY A 33 3.98 -9.62 -12.36
CA GLY A 33 3.02 -10.40 -13.15
C GLY A 33 1.63 -10.54 -12.52
N ARG A 34 1.30 -9.72 -11.51
CA ARG A 34 -0.03 -9.70 -10.88
C ARG A 34 -0.71 -8.35 -11.05
N VAL A 35 -2.01 -8.39 -11.32
CA VAL A 35 -2.90 -7.22 -11.19
C VAL A 35 -3.38 -7.18 -9.74
N HIS A 36 -3.25 -6.01 -9.10
CA HIS A 36 -3.72 -5.78 -7.73
C HIS A 36 -4.83 -4.74 -7.78
N ALA A 37 -5.92 -4.99 -7.07
CA ALA A 37 -6.99 -4.01 -6.86
C ALA A 37 -6.95 -3.59 -5.39
N LEU A 38 -6.98 -2.28 -5.16
CA LEU A 38 -7.19 -1.71 -3.82
C LEU A 38 -8.64 -1.20 -3.79
N LEU A 39 -9.41 -1.71 -2.84
CA LEU A 39 -10.82 -1.36 -2.68
C LEU A 39 -11.03 -0.76 -1.29
N GLY A 40 -12.00 0.14 -1.19
CA GLY A 40 -12.40 0.80 0.03
C GLY A 40 -13.61 1.68 -0.23
N GLU A 41 -14.29 2.07 0.84
CA GLU A 41 -15.35 3.07 0.76
C GLU A 41 -14.78 4.46 0.45
N ASN A 42 -15.63 5.40 0.05
CA ASN A 42 -15.21 6.78 -0.16
C ASN A 42 -14.62 7.36 1.14
N GLY A 43 -13.33 7.70 1.10
CA GLY A 43 -12.60 8.26 2.25
C GLY A 43 -11.81 7.26 3.08
N ALA A 44 -11.74 5.99 2.65
CA ALA A 44 -10.89 4.95 3.24
C ALA A 44 -9.38 5.17 2.96
#